data_AF-A0A7C6STG5-F1
#
_entry.id   AF-A0A7C6STG5-F1
#
_cell.length_a   1.000
_cell.length_b   1.000
_cell.length_c   1.000
_cell.angle_alpha   90.00
_cell.angle_beta   90.00
_cell.angle_gamma   90.00
#
_symmetry.space_group_name_H-M   'P 1'
#
loop_
_entity.id
_entity.type
_entity.pdbx_description
1 polymer ?
#
loop_
_entity_poly.entity_id
_entity_poly.type
_entity_poly.pdbx_seq_one_letter_code
_entity_poly.pdbx_strand_id
1 'polypeptide(L)'
;KTAFICMMAMRFVPVLKKRSQDIALVQKTRGTDTSTGSFIQRVKNGMQIMIILITWSLEEAIITSRSMRARGYGITKNRSSYFDYKMTKRDWATLAVIVLSCGNLLYFWRQGLGHFQIYPELSALTLDINIGLFLVASFIYLAIPVAIEGVERLIWL
;
A
#
# COMPACT_ATOMS: atom_id res chain seq x y z
N LYS A 1 -15.55 11.48 3.13
CA LYS A 1 -15.14 12.43 2.06
C LYS A 1 -13.70 12.17 1.60
N THR A 2 -12.76 11.94 2.52
CA THR A 2 -11.34 11.61 2.23
C THR A 2 -11.17 10.32 1.41
N ALA A 3 -11.82 9.22 1.81
CA ALA A 3 -11.71 7.93 1.10
C ALA A 3 -12.06 8.01 -0.39
N PHE A 4 -13.07 8.82 -0.75
CA PHE A 4 -13.45 9.04 -2.16
C PHE A 4 -12.35 9.74 -2.96
N ILE A 5 -11.72 10.76 -2.38
CA ILE A 5 -10.63 11.49 -3.03
C ILE A 5 -9.42 10.56 -3.22
N CYS A 6 -9.09 9.75 -2.20
CA CYS A 6 -8.05 8.73 -2.31
C CYS A 6 -8.34 7.71 -3.43
N MET A 7 -9.55 7.18 -3.50
CA MET A 7 -9.95 6.24 -4.57
C MET A 7 -9.85 6.87 -5.96
N MET A 8 -10.28 8.12 -6.13
CA MET A 8 -10.14 8.82 -7.41
C MET A 8 -8.67 9.08 -7.75
N ALA A 9 -7.85 9.47 -6.77
CA ALA A 9 -6.41 9.66 -6.98
C ALA A 9 -5.72 8.36 -7.43
N MET A 10 -6.00 7.23 -6.76
CA MET A 10 -5.45 5.92 -7.16
C MET A 10 -5.83 5.54 -8.59
N ARG A 11 -7.08 5.82 -9.01
CA ARG A 11 -7.53 5.60 -10.40
C ARG A 11 -6.80 6.52 -11.39
N PHE A 12 -6.51 7.76 -11.01
CA PHE A 12 -5.87 8.73 -11.91
C PHE A 12 -4.40 8.43 -12.18
N VAL A 13 -3.66 7.84 -11.23
CA VAL A 13 -2.22 7.51 -11.40
C VAL A 13 -1.92 6.72 -12.69
N PRO A 14 -2.55 5.54 -12.95
CA PRO A 14 -2.29 4.78 -14.17
C PRO A 14 -2.76 5.51 -15.44
N VAL A 15 -3.86 6.27 -15.36
CA VAL A 15 -4.39 7.04 -16.50
C VAL A 15 -3.44 8.15 -16.90
N LEU A 16 -2.90 8.90 -15.94
CA LEU A 16 -1.92 9.96 -16.18
C LEU A 16 -0.62 9.41 -16.77
N LYS A 17 -0.15 8.25 -16.27
CA LYS A 17 1.03 7.57 -16.82
C LYS A 17 0.83 7.22 -18.29
N LYS A 18 -0.29 6.58 -18.64
CA LYS A 18 -0.61 6.21 -20.03
C LYS A 18 -0.70 7.43 -20.93
N ARG A 19 -1.44 8.47 -20.51
CA ARG A 19 -1.57 9.72 -21.27
C ARG A 19 -0.24 10.44 -21.47
N SER A 20 0.61 10.46 -20.44
CA SER A 20 1.95 11.04 -20.56
C SER A 20 2.78 10.30 -21.62
N GLN A 21 2.71 8.97 -21.67
CA GLN A 21 3.37 8.16 -22.70
C GLN A 21 2.81 8.44 -24.10
N ASP A 22 1.48 8.53 -24.24
CA ASP A 22 0.83 8.83 -25.51
C ASP A 22 1.23 10.23 -26.02
N ILE A 23 1.21 11.24 -25.13
CA ILE A 23 1.64 12.61 -25.47
C ILE A 23 3.13 12.63 -25.84
N ALA A 24 3.98 11.91 -25.10
CA ALA A 24 5.40 11.82 -25.42
C ALA A 24 5.65 11.18 -26.79
N LEU A 25 4.86 10.17 -27.18
CA LEU A 25 4.94 9.54 -28.50
C LEU A 25 4.53 10.51 -29.62
N VAL A 26 3.45 11.28 -29.41
CA VAL A 26 3.00 12.31 -30.37
C VAL A 26 4.02 13.45 -30.49
N GLN A 27 4.63 13.89 -29.39
CA GLN A 27 5.68 14.91 -29.46
C GLN A 27 6.92 14.39 -30.18
N LYS A 28 7.29 13.12 -29.96
CA LYS A 28 8.38 12.46 -30.68
C LYS A 28 8.15 12.44 -32.19
N THR A 29 6.93 12.15 -32.67
CA THR A 29 6.62 12.20 -34.12
C THR A 29 6.64 13.62 -34.69
N ARG A 30 6.39 14.64 -33.87
CA ARG A 30 6.52 16.06 -34.25
C ARG A 30 7.96 16.58 -34.24
N GLY A 31 8.94 15.72 -33.95
CA GLY A 31 10.37 16.08 -33.93
C GLY A 31 10.83 16.73 -32.62
N THR A 32 9.96 16.83 -31.61
CA THR A 32 10.31 17.32 -30.27
C THR A 32 10.67 16.14 -29.37
N ASP A 33 11.89 15.61 -29.55
CA ASP A 33 12.40 14.53 -28.70
C ASP A 33 12.89 15.08 -27.34
N THR A 34 12.59 14.38 -26.26
CA THR A 34 13.08 14.69 -24.91
C THR A 34 14.45 14.04 -24.66
N SER A 35 14.88 13.11 -25.52
CA SER A 35 16.14 12.38 -25.42
C SER A 35 17.30 12.99 -26.20
N THR A 36 17.02 13.88 -27.18
CA THR A 36 18.05 14.47 -28.05
C THR A 36 18.10 16.00 -27.88
N GLY A 37 19.32 16.58 -27.87
CA GLY A 37 19.54 18.03 -27.81
C GLY A 37 20.17 18.55 -26.52
N SER A 38 20.27 19.88 -26.40
CA SER A 38 20.83 20.56 -25.23
C SER A 38 19.91 20.44 -24.01
N PHE A 39 20.47 20.59 -22.80
CA PHE A 39 19.70 20.51 -21.54
C PHE A 39 18.49 21.45 -21.53
N ILE A 40 18.65 22.68 -22.01
CA ILE A 40 17.58 23.69 -22.11
C ILE A 40 16.47 23.23 -23.06
N GLN A 41 16.83 22.63 -24.20
CA GLN A 41 15.85 22.12 -25.17
C GLN A 41 15.04 20.95 -24.58
N ARG A 42 15.70 20.05 -23.83
CA ARG A 42 15.05 18.91 -23.17
C ARG A 42 14.05 19.36 -22.11
N VAL A 43 14.40 20.37 -21.31
CA VAL A 43 13.49 20.96 -20.31
C VAL A 43 12.29 21.63 -20.99
N LYS A 44 12.51 22.39 -22.08
CA LYS A 44 11.42 23.03 -22.84
C LYS A 44 10.46 22.01 -23.44
N ASN A 45 11.00 20.94 -24.04
CA ASN A 45 10.20 19.84 -24.60
C ASN A 45 9.41 19.10 -23.50
N GLY A 46 10.04 18.82 -22.35
CA GLY A 46 9.36 18.22 -21.19
C GLY A 46 8.25 19.10 -20.62
N MET A 47 8.47 20.42 -20.55
CA MET A 47 7.46 21.38 -20.10
C MET A 47 6.24 21.43 -21.03
N GLN A 48 6.46 21.27 -22.34
CA GLN A 48 5.37 21.19 -23.31
C GLN A 48 4.50 19.94 -23.11
N ILE A 49 5.10 18.79 -22.78
CA ILE A 49 4.34 17.58 -22.43
C ILE A 49 3.52 17.82 -21.15
N MET A 50 4.13 18.43 -20.13
CA MET A 50 3.46 18.72 -18.86
C MET A 50 2.26 19.65 -19.02
N ILE A 51 2.37 20.72 -19.80
CA ILE A 51 1.26 21.67 -19.97
C ILE A 51 0.07 21.05 -20.72
N ILE A 52 0.34 20.21 -21.72
CA ILE A 52 -0.70 19.46 -22.44
C ILE A 52 -1.39 18.49 -21.48
N LEU A 53 -0.61 17.74 -20.70
CA LEU A 53 -1.15 16.77 -19.73
C LEU A 53 -2.01 17.45 -18.66
N ILE A 54 -1.58 18.60 -18.13
CA ILE A 54 -2.35 19.38 -17.15
C ILE A 54 -3.65 19.88 -17.74
N THR A 55 -3.61 20.41 -18.97
CA THR A 55 -4.81 20.91 -19.67
C THR A 55 -5.85 19.81 -19.85
N TRP A 56 -5.43 18.64 -20.36
CA TRP A 56 -6.31 17.48 -20.49
C TRP A 56 -6.82 16.96 -19.14
N SER A 57 -6.00 17.00 -18.10
CA SER A 57 -6.40 16.55 -16.76
C SER A 57 -7.45 17.47 -16.13
N LEU A 58 -7.35 18.78 -16.34
CA LEU A 58 -8.34 19.76 -15.88
C LEU A 58 -9.68 19.59 -16.61
N GLU A 59 -9.64 19.42 -17.93
CA GLU A 59 -10.85 19.17 -18.73
C GLU A 59 -11.58 17.91 -18.25
N GLU A 60 -10.84 16.83 -18.01
CA GLU A 60 -11.39 15.57 -17.53
C GLU A 60 -11.92 15.64 -16.10
N ALA A 61 -11.27 16.43 -15.24
CA ALA A 61 -11.80 16.71 -13.91
C ALA A 61 -13.15 17.43 -13.98
N ILE A 62 -13.29 18.41 -14.89
CA ILE A 62 -14.55 19.13 -15.12
C ILE A 62 -15.62 18.17 -15.64
N ILE A 63 -15.34 17.39 -16.69
CA ILE A 63 -16.29 16.42 -17.26
C ILE A 63 -16.73 15.39 -16.21
N THR A 64 -15.77 14.84 -15.46
CA THR A 64 -16.04 13.88 -14.39
C THR A 64 -16.91 14.49 -13.29
N SER A 65 -16.64 15.73 -12.88
CA SER A 65 -17.43 16.42 -11.87
C SER A 65 -18.88 16.65 -12.31
N ARG A 66 -19.09 17.04 -13.58
CA ARG A 66 -20.43 17.24 -14.17
C ARG A 66 -21.18 15.92 -14.25
N SER A 67 -20.51 14.85 -14.70
CA SER A 67 -21.07 13.50 -14.74
C SER A 67 -21.46 12.98 -13.34
N MET A 68 -20.62 13.21 -12.34
CA MET A 68 -20.92 12.88 -10.95
C MET A 68 -22.16 13.62 -10.45
N ARG A 69 -22.25 14.93 -10.70
CA ARG A 69 -23.42 15.74 -10.33
C ARG A 69 -24.69 15.25 -11.03
N ALA A 70 -24.62 14.91 -12.33
CA ALA A 70 -25.74 14.35 -13.08
C ALA A 70 -26.23 13.01 -12.50
N ARG A 71 -25.32 12.19 -11.96
CA ARG A 71 -25.64 10.93 -11.25
C ARG A 71 -26.10 11.15 -9.79
N GLY A 72 -26.36 12.38 -9.38
CA GLY A 72 -26.84 12.70 -8.04
C GLY A 72 -25.76 12.69 -6.94
N TYR A 73 -24.48 12.77 -7.30
CA TYR A 73 -23.40 12.92 -6.32
C TYR A 73 -23.60 14.21 -5.51
N GLY A 74 -23.85 14.06 -4.20
CA GLY A 74 -24.01 15.17 -3.26
C GLY A 74 -25.45 15.49 -2.86
N ILE A 75 -26.45 14.78 -3.40
CA ILE A 75 -27.87 14.98 -3.05
C ILE A 75 -28.18 14.40 -1.66
N THR A 76 -27.67 13.21 -1.34
CA THR A 76 -27.92 12.54 -0.05
C THR A 76 -26.77 12.76 0.94
N LYS A 77 -27.10 13.05 2.21
CA LYS A 77 -26.13 13.22 3.31
C LYS A 77 -25.41 11.90 3.67
N ASN A 78 -26.14 10.78 3.58
CA ASN A 78 -25.61 9.44 3.85
C ASN A 78 -25.27 8.74 2.52
N ARG A 79 -24.01 8.31 2.38
CA ARG A 79 -23.51 7.53 1.24
C ARG A 79 -23.48 6.06 1.66
N SER A 80 -23.99 5.16 0.83
CA SER A 80 -23.73 3.72 0.99
C SER A 80 -22.40 3.34 0.33
N SER A 81 -21.71 2.35 0.88
CA SER A 81 -20.57 1.68 0.23
C SER A 81 -21.10 0.52 -0.58
N TYR A 82 -20.69 0.41 -1.85
CA TYR A 82 -21.03 -0.75 -2.67
C TYR A 82 -20.14 -1.96 -2.36
N PHE A 83 -18.85 -1.72 -2.11
CA PHE A 83 -17.92 -2.76 -1.70
C PHE A 83 -18.12 -3.06 -0.22
N ASP A 84 -18.67 -4.23 0.06
CA ASP A 84 -18.83 -4.78 1.40
C ASP A 84 -17.72 -5.81 1.64
N TYR A 85 -16.68 -5.39 2.36
CA TYR A 85 -15.56 -6.27 2.73
C TYR A 85 -15.95 -7.07 3.96
N LYS A 86 -16.40 -8.31 3.74
CA LYS A 86 -16.74 -9.24 4.82
C LYS A 86 -15.51 -10.05 5.23
N MET A 87 -15.28 -10.14 6.54
CA MET A 87 -14.24 -11.01 7.09
C MET A 87 -14.55 -12.46 6.76
N THR A 88 -13.63 -13.10 6.05
CA THR A 88 -13.75 -14.52 5.69
C THR A 88 -13.32 -15.38 6.87
N LYS A 89 -13.74 -16.66 6.92
CA LYS A 89 -13.31 -17.61 7.97
C LYS A 89 -11.77 -17.70 8.08
N ARG A 90 -11.07 -17.54 6.95
CA ARG A 90 -9.60 -17.47 6.91
C ARG A 90 -9.06 -16.26 7.67
N ASP A 91 -9.68 -15.10 7.51
CA ASP A 91 -9.25 -13.85 8.16
C ASP A 91 -9.50 -13.91 9.66
N TRP A 92 -10.59 -14.56 10.08
CA TRP A 92 -10.84 -14.85 11.50
C TRP A 92 -9.81 -15.82 12.09
N ALA A 93 -9.43 -16.86 11.35
CA ALA A 93 -8.41 -17.80 11.80
C ALA A 93 -7.03 -17.14 11.92
N THR A 94 -6.61 -16.33 10.94
CA THR A 94 -5.34 -15.60 11.02
C THR A 94 -5.33 -14.59 12.15
N LEU A 95 -6.43 -13.86 12.35
CA LEU A 95 -6.57 -12.92 13.47
C LEU A 95 -6.47 -13.64 14.82
N ALA A 96 -7.14 -14.79 14.98
CA ALA A 96 -7.05 -15.57 16.21
C ALA A 96 -5.60 -16.00 16.52
N VAL A 97 -4.87 -16.49 15.51
CA VAL A 97 -3.46 -16.88 15.67
C VAL A 97 -2.58 -15.69 16.04
N ILE A 98 -2.79 -14.52 15.43
CA ILE A 98 -2.04 -13.29 15.76
C ILE A 98 -2.30 -12.86 17.21
N VAL A 99 -3.56 -12.84 17.64
CA VAL A 99 -3.96 -12.44 19.00
C VAL A 99 -3.42 -13.42 20.04
N LEU A 100 -3.51 -14.73 19.78
CA LEU A 100 -2.98 -15.76 20.69
C LEU A 100 -1.45 -15.64 20.83
N SER A 101 -0.73 -15.51 19.71
CA SER A 101 0.73 -15.36 19.74
C SER A 101 1.16 -14.07 20.45
N CYS A 102 0.47 -12.95 20.21
CA CYS A 102 0.71 -11.69 20.92
C CYS A 102 0.43 -11.82 22.43
N GLY A 103 -0.67 -12.47 22.82
CA GLY A 103 -1.01 -12.74 24.22
C GLY A 103 0.05 -13.57 24.94
N ASN A 104 0.59 -14.61 24.28
CA ASN A 104 1.70 -15.40 24.82
C ASN A 104 2.96 -14.55 25.04
N LEU A 105 3.33 -13.70 24.08
CA LEU A 105 4.48 -12.80 24.23
C LEU A 105 4.31 -11.82 25.39
N LEU A 106 3.11 -11.24 25.56
CA LEU A 106 2.80 -10.34 26.67
C LEU A 106 2.86 -11.07 28.03
N TYR A 107 2.42 -12.33 28.09
CA TYR A 107 2.51 -13.15 29.30
C TYR A 107 3.96 -13.42 29.70
N PHE A 108 4.83 -13.79 28.75
CA PHE A 108 6.27 -13.98 28.99
C PHE A 108 6.98 -12.67 29.34
N TRP A 109 6.60 -11.56 28.68
CA TRP A 109 7.11 -10.24 29.00
C TRP A 109 6.79 -9.84 30.46
N ARG A 110 5.57 -10.13 30.94
CA ARG A 110 5.18 -9.88 32.34
C ARG A 110 6.00 -10.70 33.34
N GLN A 111 6.51 -11.87 32.94
CA GLN A 111 7.38 -12.70 33.80
C GLN A 111 8.84 -12.21 33.85
N GLY A 112 9.19 -11.14 33.15
CA GLY A 112 10.55 -10.60 33.16
C GLY A 112 11.56 -11.38 32.30
N LEU A 113 11.11 -12.44 31.61
CA LEU A 113 11.87 -13.14 30.56
C LEU A 113 11.93 -12.23 29.32
N GLY A 114 12.99 -11.43 29.26
CA GLY A 114 13.14 -10.33 28.29
C GLY A 114 13.94 -9.15 28.87
N HIS A 115 14.09 -9.06 30.19
CA HIS A 115 15.15 -8.27 30.80
C HIS A 115 16.44 -9.06 30.79
N PHE A 116 17.13 -9.04 29.64
CA PHE A 116 18.55 -9.39 29.63
C PHE A 116 19.28 -8.37 30.51
N GLN A 117 19.72 -8.78 31.69
CA GLN A 117 20.66 -8.00 32.49
C GLN A 117 21.99 -7.99 31.73
N ILE A 118 22.32 -6.85 31.12
CA ILE A 118 23.49 -6.70 30.24
C ILE A 118 24.83 -6.78 31.02
N TYR A 119 24.84 -6.80 32.37
CA TYR A 119 26.05 -6.99 33.20
C TYR A 119 25.75 -7.62 34.59
N PRO A 120 26.64 -8.45 35.19
CA PRO A 120 28.03 -8.75 34.81
C PRO A 120 28.36 -10.23 34.57
N GLU A 121 27.38 -11.11 34.36
CA GLU A 121 27.62 -12.40 33.70
C GLU A 121 26.59 -12.56 32.59
N LEU A 122 27.05 -12.90 31.38
CA LEU A 122 26.19 -13.47 30.36
C LEU A 122 25.65 -14.75 31.01
N SER A 123 24.42 -14.69 31.54
CA SER A 123 23.73 -15.89 31.96
C SER A 123 23.82 -16.85 30.78
N ALA A 124 24.46 -18.00 31.00
CA ALA A 124 24.53 -19.04 30.00
C ALA A 124 23.11 -19.22 29.47
N LEU A 125 22.97 -19.46 28.16
CA LEU A 125 21.68 -19.81 27.56
C LEU A 125 21.26 -21.16 28.16
N THR A 126 20.86 -21.17 29.42
CA THR A 126 20.22 -22.30 30.05
C THR A 126 18.92 -22.40 29.29
N LEU A 127 18.83 -23.47 28.50
CA LEU A 127 17.62 -23.88 27.84
C LEU A 127 16.63 -24.31 28.92
N ASP A 128 16.14 -23.32 29.66
CA ASP A 128 15.03 -23.49 30.57
C ASP A 128 13.77 -23.55 29.72
N ILE A 129 12.81 -24.35 30.18
CA ILE A 129 11.59 -24.69 29.44
C ILE A 129 10.82 -23.40 29.09
N ASN A 130 10.86 -22.39 29.97
CA ASN A 130 10.22 -21.10 29.77
C ASN A 130 10.89 -20.23 28.69
N ILE A 131 12.22 -20.24 28.59
CA ILE A 131 12.97 -19.52 27.54
C ILE A 131 12.76 -20.21 26.18
N GLY A 132 12.77 -21.54 26.16
CA GLY A 132 12.46 -22.33 24.96
C GLY A 132 11.05 -22.05 24.43
N LEU A 133 10.05 -22.01 25.31
CA LEU A 133 8.67 -21.67 24.94
C LEU A 133 8.54 -20.24 24.42
N PHE A 134 9.24 -19.26 25.00
CA PHE A 134 9.27 -17.89 24.49
C PHE A 134 9.89 -17.80 23.08
N LEU A 135 11.00 -18.50 22.83
CA LEU A 135 11.65 -18.54 21.51
C LEU A 135 10.74 -19.20 20.46
N VAL A 136 10.07 -20.30 20.80
CA VAL A 136 9.12 -20.96 19.89
C VAL A 136 7.91 -20.05 19.60
N ALA A 137 7.35 -19.40 20.62
CA ALA A 137 6.22 -18.48 20.44
C ALA A 137 6.59 -17.25 19.59
N SER A 138 7.78 -16.69 19.79
CA SER A 138 8.27 -15.56 18.98
C SER A 138 8.58 -15.96 17.53
N PHE A 139 9.13 -17.16 17.31
CA PHE A 139 9.32 -17.72 15.97
C PHE A 139 7.98 -17.92 15.24
N ILE A 140 6.96 -18.47 15.93
CA ILE A 140 5.62 -18.64 15.36
C ILE A 140 5.03 -17.28 14.98
N TYR A 141 5.14 -16.26 15.84
CA TYR A 141 4.63 -14.92 15.54
C TYR A 141 5.28 -14.32 14.28
N LEU A 142 6.60 -14.43 14.16
CA LEU A 142 7.34 -13.95 12.99
C LEU A 142 7.03 -14.75 11.71
N ALA A 143 6.69 -16.03 11.84
CA ALA A 143 6.38 -16.90 10.70
C ALA A 143 5.00 -16.63 10.08
N ILE A 144 4.04 -16.03 10.81
CA ILE A 144 2.68 -15.75 10.32
C ILE A 144 2.66 -14.91 9.03
N PRO A 145 3.29 -13.71 8.96
CA PRO A 145 3.27 -12.89 7.76
C PRO A 145 3.95 -13.58 6.57
N VAL A 146 5.07 -14.27 6.82
CA VAL A 146 5.81 -15.01 5.78
C VAL A 146 4.98 -16.17 5.23
N ALA A 147 4.27 -16.90 6.09
CA ALA A 147 3.40 -18.00 5.67
C ALA A 147 2.22 -17.51 4.82
N ILE A 148 1.59 -16.39 5.21
CA ILE A 148 0.48 -15.80 4.45
C ILE A 148 0.97 -15.34 3.07
N GLU A 149 2.09 -14.62 3.01
CA GLU A 149 2.67 -14.15 1.74
C GLU A 149 3.09 -15.33 0.83
N GLY A 150 3.65 -16.40 1.40
CA GLY A 150 4.02 -17.60 0.66
C GLY A 150 2.81 -18.32 0.05
N VAL A 151 1.73 -18.47 0.81
CA VAL A 151 0.49 -19.09 0.32
C VAL A 151 -0.14 -18.24 -0.79
N GLU A 152 -0.21 -16.92 -0.62
CA GLU A 152 -0.75 -16.04 -1.66
C GLU A 152 0.10 -16.09 -2.93
N ARG A 153 1.43 -16.03 -2.81
CA ARG A 153 2.32 -16.11 -3.97
C ARG A 153 2.17 -17.41 -4.75
N LEU A 154 1.91 -18.53 -4.09
CA LEU A 154 1.63 -19.82 -4.74
C LEU A 154 0.26 -19.87 -5.42
N ILE A 155 -0.75 -19.15 -4.92
CA ILE A 155 -2.09 -19.10 -5.52
C ILE A 155 -2.07 -18.23 -6.79
N TRP A 156 -1.20 -17.22 -6.86
CA TRP A 156 -1.10 -16.28 -7.98
C TRP A 156 0.00 -16.64 -9.02
N LEU A 157 0.75 -17.71 -8.78
CA LEU A 157 1.66 -18.34 -9.76
C LEU A 157 0.90 -19.36 -10.61
#